data_AF-A0A968QFC7-F1
#
_entry.id   AF-A0A968QFC7-F1
#
_cell.length_a   1.000
_cell.length_b   1.000
_cell.length_c   1.000
_cell.angle_alpha   90.00
_cell.angle_beta   90.00
_cell.angle_gamma   90.00
#
_symmetry.space_group_name_H-M   'P 1'
#
loop_
_entity.id
_entity.type
_entity.pdbx_description
1 polymer ?
#
loop_
_entity_poly.entity_id
_entity_poly.type
_entity_poly.pdbx_seq_one_letter_code
_entity_poly.pdbx_strand_id
1 'polypeptide(L)'
;MLTLVEQSEPLPSHWSDLKAILRQRRSDPPMRLYLTAYAALGMILARLGDLDGAWEIATRLQTIDDDNEFGVTLILAILSPQEDDDD
;
A
#
# COMPACT_ATOMS: atom_id res chain seq x y z
N MET A 1 5.71 -9.87 7.35
CA MET A 1 5.74 -10.10 5.89
C MET A 1 6.47 -8.99 5.19
N LEU A 2 6.10 -7.72 5.39
CA LEU A 2 6.85 -6.56 4.87
C LEU A 2 8.34 -6.61 5.27
N THR A 3 8.59 -6.80 6.57
CA THR A 3 9.94 -6.96 7.15
C THR A 3 10.73 -8.15 6.60
N LEU A 4 10.07 -9.20 6.08
CA LEU A 4 10.78 -10.33 5.46
C LEU A 4 11.36 -9.93 4.10
N VAL A 5 10.58 -9.21 3.28
CA VAL A 5 11.06 -8.73 1.98
C VAL A 5 12.15 -7.68 2.15
N GLU A 6 11.98 -6.77 3.11
CA GLU A 6 12.96 -5.72 3.44
C GLU A 6 14.30 -6.27 3.94
N GLN A 7 14.33 -7.47 4.51
CA GLN A 7 15.56 -8.14 4.94
C GLN A 7 16.21 -8.98 3.83
N SER A 8 15.42 -9.46 2.86
CA SER A 8 15.92 -10.30 1.77
C SER A 8 16.35 -9.53 0.52
N GLU A 9 15.83 -8.32 0.32
CA GLU A 9 16.12 -7.47 -0.83
C GLU A 9 16.84 -6.19 -0.36
N PRO A 10 17.86 -5.70 -1.08
CA PRO A 10 18.56 -4.46 -0.76
C PRO A 10 17.71 -3.25 -1.17
N LEU A 11 16.58 -3.04 -0.49
CA LEU A 11 15.65 -1.96 -0.77
C LEU A 11 16.12 -0.63 -0.15
N PRO A 12 16.08 0.48 -0.90
CA PRO A 12 16.37 1.79 -0.34
C PRO A 12 15.28 2.23 0.64
N SER A 13 15.67 3.00 1.66
CA SER A 13 14.74 3.53 2.66
C SER A 13 13.95 4.75 2.18
N HIS A 14 14.45 5.46 1.17
CA HIS A 14 13.80 6.65 0.62
C HIS A 14 12.73 6.24 -0.37
N TRP A 15 11.51 6.77 -0.17
CA TRP A 15 10.36 6.41 -0.98
C TRP A 15 10.57 6.66 -2.49
N SER A 16 11.22 7.76 -2.87
CA SER A 16 11.42 8.09 -4.29
C SER A 16 12.20 7.00 -5.03
N ASP A 17 13.27 6.50 -4.42
CA ASP A 17 14.11 5.45 -4.99
C ASP A 17 13.42 4.08 -4.92
N LEU A 18 12.76 3.80 -3.79
CA LEU A 18 12.01 2.57 -3.59
C LEU A 18 10.87 2.44 -4.61
N LYS A 19 10.12 3.53 -4.83
CA LYS A 19 9.03 3.60 -5.80
C LYS A 19 9.48 3.22 -7.20
N ALA A 20 10.65 3.70 -7.64
CA ALA A 20 11.17 3.38 -8.97
C ALA A 20 11.38 1.86 -9.12
N ILE A 21 11.98 1.22 -8.11
CA ILE A 21 12.22 -0.23 -8.07
C ILE A 21 10.88 -0.98 -8.03
N LEU A 22 9.96 -0.58 -7.15
CA LEU A 22 8.65 -1.21 -7.01
C LEU A 22 7.84 -1.13 -8.31
N ARG A 23 7.86 0.00 -9.02
CA ARG A 23 7.20 0.13 -10.33
C ARG A 23 7.84 -0.77 -11.38
N GLN A 24 9.17 -0.77 -11.47
CA GLN A 24 9.90 -1.53 -12.49
C GLN A 24 9.76 -3.04 -12.30
N ARG A 25 9.78 -3.50 -11.04
CA ARG A 25 9.80 -4.92 -10.66
C ARG A 25 8.46 -5.41 -10.10
N ARG A 26 7.34 -4.69 -10.31
CA ARG A 26 6.04 -5.01 -9.66
C ARG A 26 5.53 -6.44 -9.88
N SER A 27 5.92 -7.07 -10.99
CA SER A 27 5.56 -8.45 -11.34
C SER A 27 6.49 -9.50 -10.73
N ASP A 28 7.65 -9.10 -10.22
CA ASP A 28 8.58 -10.00 -9.55
C ASP A 28 7.95 -10.47 -8.23
N PRO A 29 8.04 -11.77 -7.88
CA PRO A 29 7.42 -12.29 -6.67
C PRO A 29 7.74 -11.51 -5.37
N PRO A 30 9.00 -11.07 -5.12
CA PRO A 30 9.33 -10.30 -3.92
C PRO A 30 8.64 -8.93 -3.87
N MET A 31 8.61 -8.19 -4.98
CA MET A 31 7.99 -6.87 -5.05
C MET A 31 6.48 -6.96 -5.00
N ARG A 32 5.91 -7.98 -5.63
CA ARG A 32 4.49 -8.25 -5.52
C ARG A 32 4.10 -8.52 -4.07
N LEU A 33 4.88 -9.34 -3.36
CA LEU A 33 4.68 -9.60 -1.93
C LEU A 33 4.85 -8.33 -1.09
N TYR A 34 5.85 -7.49 -1.39
CA TYR A 34 6.03 -6.19 -0.73
C TYR A 34 4.78 -5.33 -0.88
N LEU A 35 4.32 -5.11 -2.11
CA LEU A 35 3.17 -4.25 -2.43
C LEU A 35 1.89 -4.77 -1.77
N THR A 36 1.62 -6.07 -1.84
CA THR A 36 0.46 -6.68 -1.17
C THR A 36 0.56 -6.56 0.35
N ALA A 37 1.74 -6.80 0.94
CA ALA A 37 1.93 -6.65 2.40
C ALA A 37 1.81 -5.19 2.84
N TYR A 38 2.27 -4.24 2.03
CA TYR A 38 2.19 -2.81 2.29
C TYR A 38 0.73 -2.33 2.25
N ALA A 39 -0.05 -2.80 1.27
CA ALA A 39 -1.49 -2.54 1.22
C ALA A 39 -2.23 -3.14 2.42
N ALA A 40 -1.90 -4.37 2.81
CA ALA A 40 -2.46 -5.00 3.99
C ALA A 40 -2.19 -4.22 5.27
N LEU A 41 -0.98 -3.66 5.43
CA LEU A 41 -0.67 -2.75 6.53
C LEU A 41 -1.56 -1.51 6.51
N GLY A 42 -1.73 -0.86 5.34
CA GLY A 42 -2.64 0.29 5.20
C GLY A 42 -4.07 -0.02 5.63
N MET A 43 -4.60 -1.19 5.26
CA MET A 43 -5.94 -1.62 5.69
C MET A 43 -6.03 -1.84 7.21
N ILE A 44 -4.98 -2.40 7.82
CA ILE A 44 -4.94 -2.61 9.27
C ILE A 44 -4.88 -1.25 10.00
N LEU A 45 -4.03 -0.33 9.56
CA LEU A 45 -3.94 1.02 10.13
C LEU A 45 -5.29 1.75 10.05
N ALA A 46 -5.94 1.71 8.88
CA ALA A 46 -7.25 2.32 8.68
C ALA A 46 -8.29 1.77 9.66
N ARG A 47 -8.33 0.43 9.84
CA ARG A 47 -9.25 -0.21 10.79
C ARG A 47 -8.92 0.08 12.26
N LEU A 48 -7.66 0.35 12.58
CA LEU A 48 -7.23 0.72 13.94
C LEU A 48 -7.44 2.21 14.24
N GLY A 49 -7.89 3.00 13.26
CA GLY A 49 -8.09 4.45 13.41
C GLY A 49 -6.83 5.27 13.22
N ASP A 50 -5.70 4.67 12.81
CA ASP A 50 -4.52 5.41 12.36
C ASP A 50 -4.73 5.85 10.91
N LEU A 51 -5.53 6.91 10.76
CA LEU A 51 -5.95 7.42 9.46
C LEU A 51 -4.78 8.05 8.71
N ASP A 52 -3.89 8.78 9.39
CA ASP A 52 -2.75 9.44 8.76
C ASP A 52 -1.79 8.41 8.14
N GLY A 53 -1.44 7.36 8.88
CA GLY A 53 -0.58 6.29 8.37
C GLY A 53 -1.23 5.52 7.22
N ALA A 54 -2.53 5.26 7.30
CA ALA A 54 -3.26 4.62 6.22
C ALA A 54 -3.36 5.49 4.95
N TRP A 55 -3.59 6.81 5.09
CA TRP A 55 -3.58 7.76 3.98
C TRP A 55 -2.20 7.83 3.32
N GLU A 56 -1.12 7.86 4.10
CA GLU A 56 0.25 7.85 3.56
C GLU A 56 0.49 6.62 2.69
N ILE A 57 0.11 5.43 3.16
CA ILE A 57 0.23 4.18 2.41
C ILE A 57 -0.63 4.22 1.14
N ALA A 58 -1.89 4.64 1.24
CA ALA A 58 -2.81 4.73 0.11
C ALA A 58 -2.28 5.68 -0.97
N THR A 59 -1.82 6.88 -0.60
CA THR A 59 -1.24 7.86 -1.52
C THR A 59 0.00 7.29 -2.20
N ARG A 60 0.89 6.62 -1.45
CA ARG A 60 2.09 6.00 -2.02
C ARG A 60 1.75 4.92 -3.04
N LEU A 61 0.87 4.00 -2.68
CA LEU A 61 0.47 2.90 -3.56
C LEU A 61 -0.28 3.39 -4.80
N GLN A 62 -1.12 4.45 -4.71
CA GLN A 62 -1.75 5.07 -5.91
C GLN A 62 -0.73 5.47 -6.97
N THR A 63 0.50 5.80 -6.57
CA THR A 63 1.54 6.17 -7.54
C THR A 63 2.24 4.98 -8.21
N ILE A 64 1.80 3.75 -7.94
CA ILE A 64 2.36 2.48 -8.43
C ILE A 64 1.25 1.58 -8.99
N ASP A 65 0.11 1.55 -8.33
CA ASP A 65 -1.02 0.65 -8.54
C ASP A 65 -2.04 1.23 -9.53
N ASP A 66 -1.56 1.50 -10.76
CA ASP A 66 -2.36 2.12 -11.83
C ASP A 66 -3.62 1.27 -12.18
N ASP A 67 -3.57 -0.05 -11.95
CA ASP A 67 -4.62 -1.03 -12.30
C ASP A 67 -5.44 -1.50 -11.07
N ASN A 68 -5.21 -0.93 -9.88
CA ASN A 68 -5.80 -1.38 -8.60
C ASN A 68 -5.61 -2.88 -8.31
N GLU A 69 -4.44 -3.41 -8.63
CA GLU A 69 -4.02 -4.80 -8.40
C GLU A 69 -3.74 -5.07 -6.90
N PHE A 70 -3.29 -4.06 -6.16
CA PHE A 70 -2.76 -4.23 -4.79
C PHE A 70 -3.75 -3.81 -3.70
N GLY A 71 -4.94 -3.34 -4.05
CA GLY A 71 -6.03 -3.09 -3.11
C GLY A 71 -6.04 -1.68 -2.53
N VAL A 72 -5.47 -0.70 -3.23
CA VAL A 72 -5.54 0.73 -2.88
C VAL A 72 -6.96 1.21 -2.68
N THR A 73 -7.87 0.84 -3.59
CA THR A 73 -9.27 1.30 -3.48
C THR A 73 -9.95 0.79 -2.23
N LEU A 74 -9.55 -0.38 -1.71
CA LEU A 74 -10.11 -0.92 -0.48
C LEU A 74 -9.64 -0.14 0.75
N ILE A 75 -8.37 0.30 0.78
CA ILE A 75 -7.88 1.19 1.84
C ILE A 75 -8.67 2.49 1.80
N LEU A 76 -8.82 3.10 0.62
CA LEU A 76 -9.58 4.33 0.44
C LEU A 76 -11.04 4.17 0.85
N ALA A 77 -11.69 3.05 0.53
CA ALA A 77 -13.06 2.77 0.93
C ALA A 77 -13.24 2.70 2.46
N ILE A 78 -12.23 2.23 3.19
CA ILE A 78 -12.23 2.22 4.66
C ILE A 78 -12.01 3.64 5.22
N LEU A 79 -11.18 4.44 4.56
CA LEU A 79 -10.83 5.80 5.01
C LEU A 79 -11.90 6.84 4.66
N SER A 80 -12.63 6.64 3.57
CA SER A 80 -13.73 7.51 3.18
C SER A 80 -14.93 7.24 4.08
N PRO A 81 -15.54 8.30 4.67
CA PRO A 81 -16.83 8.15 5.31
C PRO A 81 -17.79 7.52 4.30
N GLN A 82 -18.47 6.43 4.68
CA GLN A 82 -19.62 6.00 3.91
C GLN A 82 -20.64 7.14 4.01
N GLU A 83 -21.14 7.64 2.88
CA GLU A 83 -22.42 8.34 2.94
C GLU A 83 -23.40 7.30 3.46
N ASP A 84 -23.89 7.48 4.69
CA ASP A 84 -25.02 6.73 5.17
C ASP A 84 -26.17 7.10 4.22
N ASP A 85 -26.48 6.20 3.28
CA ASP A 85 -27.74 6.20 2.52
C ASP A 85 -28.87 5.95 3.53
N ASP A 86 -29.21 6.96 4.31
CA ASP A 86 -30.47 7.07 5.06
C ASP A 86 -31.57 7.43 4.04
N ASP A 87 -32.15 6.40 3.41
CA ASP A 87 -33.44 6.47 2.68
C ASP A 87 -34.42 5.39 3.19
#